data_AF-A0A430RPH1-F1
#
_entry.id   AF-A0A430RPH1-F1
#
_cell.length_a   1.000
_cell.length_b   1.000
_cell.length_c   1.000
_cell.angle_alpha   90.00
_cell.angle_beta   90.00
_cell.angle_gamma   90.00
#
_symmetry.space_group_name_H-M   'P 1'
#
loop_
_entity.id
_entity.type
_entity.pdbx_description
1 polymer ?
#
loop_
_entity_poly.entity_id
_entity_poly.type
_entity_poly.pdbx_seq_one_letter_code
_entity_poly.pdbx_strand_id
1 'polypeptide(L)'
;MSLEAYDYFLPEELIAQEGMEPRDRARMLVVHREGPFRAEHRQVRDLPEYLRSGDVLVFNESKVIPARLLAQRPTGGRVEVLLVRERAPGLWEALVGPGRKAKPGTRLRFLSPRDLHVVPDLEAEVVVLE
;
A
#
# COMPACT_ATOMS: atom_id res chain seq x y z
N MET A 1 22.82 9.06 -10.25
CA MET A 1 22.18 10.39 -10.05
C MET A 1 22.42 10.78 -8.61
N SER A 2 22.88 12.01 -8.36
CA SER A 2 23.00 12.54 -6.99
C SER A 2 21.63 13.02 -6.49
N LEU A 3 21.45 13.03 -5.17
CA LEU A 3 20.25 13.55 -4.52
C LEU A 3 20.03 15.04 -4.84
N GLU A 4 21.13 15.79 -4.93
CA GLU A 4 21.17 17.22 -5.21
C GLU A 4 20.47 17.62 -6.52
N ALA A 5 20.39 16.71 -7.51
CA ALA A 5 19.70 16.97 -8.76
C ALA A 5 18.17 17.20 -8.61
N TYR A 6 17.63 16.91 -7.43
CA TYR A 6 16.21 17.06 -7.09
C TYR A 6 15.98 18.05 -5.94
N ASP A 7 17.01 18.76 -5.50
CA ASP A 7 16.92 19.73 -4.40
C ASP A 7 16.34 21.07 -4.88
N TYR A 8 15.56 21.71 -4.02
CA TYR A 8 15.00 23.05 -4.25
C TYR A 8 14.70 23.74 -2.92
N PHE A 9 14.81 25.07 -2.91
CA PHE A 9 14.46 25.86 -1.73
C PHE A 9 12.94 25.84 -1.50
N LEU A 10 12.51 25.32 -0.35
CA LEU A 10 11.12 25.31 0.10
C LEU A 10 11.03 26.01 1.47
N PRO A 11 10.49 27.23 1.55
CA PRO A 11 10.19 27.87 2.83
C PRO A 11 9.23 27.00 3.66
N GLU A 12 9.51 26.83 4.95
CA GLU A 12 8.73 25.97 5.86
C GLU A 12 7.28 26.43 5.96
N GLU A 13 7.03 27.74 5.88
CA GLU A 13 5.70 28.34 5.94
C GLU A 13 4.81 27.99 4.74
N LEU A 14 5.39 27.48 3.64
CA LEU A 14 4.64 27.00 2.47
C LEU A 14 4.24 25.52 2.59
N ILE A 15 4.65 24.82 3.65
CA ILE A 15 4.22 23.45 3.94
C ILE A 15 2.90 23.51 4.71
N ALA A 16 1.82 23.10 4.04
CA ALA A 16 0.49 23.08 4.64
C ALA A 16 0.44 22.15 5.87
N GLN A 17 -0.01 22.69 7.00
CA GLN A 17 -0.19 21.93 8.26
C GLN A 17 -1.57 21.28 8.36
N GLU A 18 -2.55 21.82 7.62
CA GLU A 18 -3.92 21.31 7.53
C GLU A 18 -4.43 21.36 6.09
N GLY A 19 -5.43 20.55 5.79
CA GLY A 19 -6.09 20.55 4.48
C GLY A 19 -7.01 21.76 4.32
N MET A 20 -7.07 22.30 3.10
CA MET A 20 -8.05 23.34 2.77
C MET A 20 -9.48 22.78 2.82
N GLU A 21 -10.43 23.58 3.32
CA GLU A 21 -11.85 23.25 3.31
C GLU A 21 -12.71 24.39 2.70
N PRO A 22 -13.59 24.08 1.72
CA PRO A 22 -13.72 22.82 0.97
C PRO A 22 -12.45 22.41 0.20
N ARG A 23 -12.21 21.10 0.10
CA ARG A 23 -10.98 20.52 -0.49
C ARG A 23 -10.73 20.90 -1.95
N ASP A 24 -11.78 21.07 -2.73
CA ASP A 24 -11.69 21.40 -4.16
C ASP A 24 -11.26 22.86 -4.42
N ARG A 25 -11.19 23.70 -3.39
CA ARG A 25 -10.64 25.06 -3.45
C ARG A 25 -9.12 25.12 -3.45
N ALA A 26 -8.46 24.00 -3.13
CA ALA A 26 -7.00 23.92 -3.14
C ALA A 26 -6.44 24.32 -4.51
N ARG A 27 -5.27 24.96 -4.52
CA ARG A 27 -4.60 25.37 -5.75
C ARG A 27 -4.13 24.13 -6.52
N MET A 28 -4.33 24.14 -7.83
CA MET A 28 -3.82 23.14 -8.77
C MET A 28 -2.89 23.85 -9.77
N LEU A 29 -1.65 23.36 -9.90
CA LEU A 29 -0.72 23.82 -10.94
C LEU A 29 -0.83 22.86 -12.14
N VAL A 30 -1.28 23.37 -13.28
CA VAL A 30 -1.34 22.60 -14.53
C VAL A 30 -0.07 22.89 -15.33
N VAL A 31 0.74 21.87 -15.61
CA VAL A 31 1.97 21.99 -16.40
C VAL A 31 1.81 21.21 -17.70
N HIS A 32 1.98 21.89 -18.84
CA HIS A 32 1.90 21.26 -20.15
C HIS A 32 3.26 20.68 -20.52
N ARG A 33 3.33 19.35 -20.71
CA ARG A 33 4.59 18.62 -20.92
C ARG A 33 5.21 18.85 -22.30
N GLU A 34 4.38 19.13 -23.30
CA GLU A 34 4.80 19.26 -24.70
C GLU A 34 4.88 20.73 -25.11
N GLY A 35 5.85 21.03 -25.98
CA GLY A 35 6.07 22.37 -26.52
C GLY A 35 6.84 23.29 -25.57
N PRO A 36 6.79 24.61 -25.80
CA PRO A 36 7.38 25.60 -24.90
C PRO A 36 6.77 25.48 -23.49
N PHE A 37 7.58 25.79 -22.47
CA PHE A 37 7.12 25.77 -21.09
C PHE A 37 5.86 26.61 -20.92
N ARG A 38 4.78 25.97 -20.46
CA ARG A 38 3.51 26.60 -20.12
C ARG A 38 2.94 25.99 -18.85
N ALA A 39 2.60 26.84 -17.91
CA ALA A 39 1.93 26.46 -16.67
C ALA A 39 0.75 27.40 -16.39
N GLU A 40 -0.29 26.86 -15.76
CA GLU A 40 -1.50 27.58 -15.37
C GLU A 40 -1.78 27.39 -13.88
N HIS A 41 -2.26 28.46 -13.23
CA HIS A 41 -2.73 28.41 -11.86
C HIS A 41 -4.25 28.26 -11.85
N ARG A 42 -4.74 27.15 -11.28
CA ARG A 42 -6.15 26.78 -11.19
C ARG A 42 -6.51 26.35 -9.78
N GLN A 43 -7.75 25.95 -9.59
CA GLN A 43 -8.20 25.22 -8.41
C GLN A 43 -8.53 23.78 -8.77
N VAL A 44 -8.52 22.88 -7.78
CA VAL A 44 -8.84 21.45 -8.00
C VAL A 44 -10.25 21.28 -8.59
N ARG A 45 -11.20 22.15 -8.24
CA ARG A 45 -12.55 22.17 -8.83
C ARG A 45 -12.57 22.35 -10.35
N ASP A 46 -11.53 22.94 -10.94
CA ASP A 46 -11.40 23.21 -12.37
C ASP A 46 -10.86 21.98 -13.14
N LEU A 47 -10.48 20.89 -12.44
CA LEU A 47 -9.96 19.66 -13.06
C LEU A 47 -10.83 19.13 -14.21
N PRO A 48 -12.18 19.15 -14.15
CA PRO A 48 -13.01 18.69 -15.26
C PRO A 48 -12.77 19.42 -16.59
N GLU A 49 -12.27 20.67 -16.59
CA GLU A 49 -11.94 21.43 -17.82
C GLU A 49 -10.75 20.83 -18.60
N TYR A 50 -9.94 19.99 -17.94
CA TYR A 50 -8.75 19.36 -18.51
C TYR A 50 -8.97 17.90 -18.93
N LEU A 51 -10.15 17.36 -18.68
CA LEU A 51 -10.51 15.98 -19.02
C LEU A 51 -11.37 15.95 -20.29
N ARG A 52 -11.23 14.87 -21.04
CA ARG A 52 -12.03 14.59 -22.24
C ARG A 52 -12.93 13.39 -22.00
N SER A 53 -14.00 13.31 -22.78
CA SER A 53 -14.83 12.11 -22.80
C SER A 53 -13.97 10.89 -23.16
N GLY A 54 -14.04 9.84 -22.34
CA GLY A 54 -13.22 8.64 -22.49
C GLY A 54 -11.98 8.59 -21.59
N ASP A 55 -11.59 9.69 -20.93
CA ASP A 55 -10.52 9.67 -19.94
C ASP A 55 -10.93 8.86 -18.70
N VAL A 56 -9.95 8.18 -18.09
CA VAL A 56 -10.14 7.36 -16.88
C VAL A 56 -9.41 8.00 -15.71
N LEU A 57 -10.16 8.39 -14.68
CA LEU A 57 -9.60 8.76 -13.39
C LEU A 57 -9.44 7.52 -12.52
N VAL A 58 -8.21 7.18 -12.20
CA VAL A 58 -7.88 6.06 -11.32
C VAL A 58 -7.59 6.62 -9.93
N PHE A 59 -8.44 6.28 -8.97
CA PHE A 59 -8.28 6.66 -7.57
C PHE A 59 -7.70 5.49 -6.77
N ASN A 60 -6.81 5.80 -5.84
CA ASN A 60 -6.33 4.82 -4.87
C ASN A 60 -7.22 4.85 -3.63
N GLU A 61 -7.93 3.75 -3.38
CA GLU A 61 -8.67 3.53 -2.14
C GLU A 61 -7.86 2.59 -1.24
N SER A 62 -7.22 3.15 -0.22
CA SER A 62 -6.43 2.37 0.74
C SER A 62 -7.34 1.69 1.77
N LYS A 63 -7.28 0.35 1.84
CA LYS A 63 -7.99 -0.45 2.85
C LYS A 63 -7.00 -1.11 3.79
N VAL A 64 -7.15 -0.84 5.10
CA VAL A 64 -6.37 -1.55 6.14
C VAL A 64 -7.06 -2.89 6.41
N ILE A 65 -6.35 -3.98 6.15
CA ILE A 65 -6.76 -5.32 6.58
C ILE A 65 -5.88 -5.70 7.77
N PRO A 66 -6.44 -5.94 8.98
CA PRO A 66 -5.69 -6.45 10.13
C PRO A 66 -5.36 -7.93 9.88
N ALA A 67 -4.38 -8.16 9.01
CA ALA A 67 -4.08 -9.45 8.40
C ALA A 67 -2.73 -10.03 8.85
N ARG A 68 -2.09 -9.39 9.83
CA ARG A 68 -0.78 -9.76 10.34
C ARG A 68 -0.94 -10.84 11.41
N LEU A 69 -0.54 -12.05 11.08
CA LEU A 69 -0.60 -13.22 11.94
C LEU A 69 0.81 -13.67 12.30
N LEU A 70 0.99 -14.15 13.52
CA LEU A 70 2.22 -14.81 13.95
C LEU A 70 2.03 -16.32 13.85
N ALA A 71 3.03 -17.03 13.36
CA ALA A 71 3.00 -18.48 13.26
C ALA A 71 4.36 -19.09 13.60
N GLN A 72 4.35 -20.41 13.80
CA GLN A 72 5.53 -21.20 14.07
C GLN A 72 5.65 -22.31 13.02
N ARG A 73 6.87 -22.51 12.52
CA ARG A 73 7.23 -23.66 11.67
C ARG A 73 7.34 -24.93 12.51
N PRO A 74 7.37 -26.13 11.88
CA PRO A 74 7.58 -27.38 12.61
C PRO A 74 8.94 -27.42 13.32
N THR A 75 9.93 -26.66 12.81
CA THR A 75 11.26 -26.50 13.42
C THR A 75 11.28 -25.57 14.64
N GLY A 76 10.14 -25.03 15.07
CA GLY A 76 10.02 -24.13 16.21
C GLY A 76 10.33 -22.65 15.90
N GLY A 77 10.87 -22.35 14.72
CA GLY A 77 11.16 -20.97 14.33
C GLY A 77 9.91 -20.16 14.02
N ARG A 78 9.83 -18.94 14.55
CA ARG A 78 8.73 -18.00 14.31
C ARG A 78 8.76 -17.43 12.88
N VAL A 79 7.57 -17.19 12.35
CA VAL A 79 7.31 -16.46 11.12
C VAL A 79 6.12 -15.53 11.31
N GLU A 80 6.11 -14.46 10.54
CA GLU A 80 5.02 -13.52 10.38
C GLU A 80 4.37 -13.78 9.02
N VAL A 81 3.04 -13.77 9.00
CA VAL A 81 2.23 -13.98 7.80
C VAL A 81 1.31 -12.78 7.67
N LEU A 82 1.47 -12.00 6.60
CA LEU A 82 0.59 -10.89 6.27
C LEU A 82 -0.33 -11.32 5.14
N LEU A 83 -1.60 -11.53 5.44
CA LEU A 83 -2.61 -11.86 4.42
C LEU A 83 -2.86 -10.64 3.52
N VAL A 84 -2.66 -10.81 2.22
CA VAL A 84 -2.80 -9.74 1.22
C VAL A 84 -4.16 -9.80 0.55
N ARG A 85 -4.58 -11.01 0.14
CA ARG A 85 -5.81 -11.21 -0.62
C ARG A 85 -6.34 -12.63 -0.46
N GLU A 86 -7.63 -12.77 -0.17
CA GLU A 86 -8.32 -14.05 -0.25
C GLU A 86 -8.57 -14.40 -1.71
N ARG A 87 -8.08 -15.56 -2.15
CA ARG A 87 -8.24 -16.07 -3.52
C ARG A 87 -9.43 -17.03 -3.61
N ALA A 88 -9.68 -17.79 -2.55
CA ALA A 88 -10.85 -18.65 -2.34
C ALA A 88 -11.02 -18.87 -0.83
N PRO A 89 -12.17 -19.38 -0.34
CA PRO A 89 -12.35 -19.67 1.07
C PRO A 89 -11.21 -20.54 1.64
N GLY A 90 -10.45 -19.98 2.58
CA GLY A 90 -9.29 -20.66 3.20
C GLY A 90 -8.00 -20.65 2.38
N LEU A 91 -7.99 -20.08 1.17
CA LEU A 91 -6.80 -19.88 0.35
C LEU A 91 -6.46 -18.39 0.26
N TRP A 92 -5.30 -18.04 0.82
CA TRP A 92 -4.85 -16.66 0.90
C TRP A 92 -3.50 -16.48 0.22
N GLU A 93 -3.40 -15.40 -0.54
CA GLU A 93 -2.12 -14.82 -0.91
C GLU A 93 -1.56 -14.06 0.29
N ALA A 94 -0.31 -14.35 0.67
CA ALA A 94 0.30 -13.79 1.86
C ALA A 94 1.79 -13.48 1.67
N LEU A 95 2.25 -12.43 2.32
CA LEU A 95 3.68 -12.17 2.50
C LEU A 95 4.16 -12.87 3.77
N VAL A 96 5.24 -13.63 3.69
CA VAL A 96 5.78 -14.37 4.84
C VAL A 96 7.18 -13.88 5.19
N GLY A 97 7.40 -13.54 6.46
CA GLY A 97 8.67 -13.03 7.00
C GLY A 97 9.15 -13.82 8.21
N PRO A 98 10.37 -14.38 8.25
CA PRO A 98 11.37 -14.46 7.18
C PRO A 98 11.01 -15.56 6.15
N GLY A 99 10.69 -15.14 4.92
CA GLY A 99 10.15 -16.00 3.86
C GLY A 99 11.09 -17.08 3.31
N ARG A 100 12.42 -16.91 3.45
CA ARG A 100 13.43 -17.85 2.92
C ARG A 100 13.28 -19.29 3.45
N LYS A 101 12.57 -19.46 4.57
CA LYS A 101 12.39 -20.73 5.28
C LYS A 101 10.93 -21.22 5.28
N ALA A 102 10.01 -20.49 4.65
CA ALA A 102 8.61 -20.89 4.47
C ALA A 102 8.43 -21.36 3.01
N LYS A 103 9.01 -22.52 2.69
CA LYS A 103 8.94 -23.10 1.35
C LYS A 103 7.58 -23.79 1.14
N PRO A 104 7.16 -24.02 -0.12
CA PRO A 104 6.02 -24.86 -0.41
C PRO A 104 6.07 -26.20 0.36
N GLY A 105 4.93 -26.63 0.90
CA GLY A 105 4.80 -27.79 1.79
C GLY A 105 5.09 -27.51 3.26
N THR A 106 5.52 -26.30 3.64
CA THR A 106 5.74 -25.95 5.05
C THR A 106 4.40 -25.76 5.75
N ARG A 107 4.14 -26.54 6.80
CA ARG A 107 2.99 -26.32 7.69
C ARG A 107 3.31 -25.27 8.75
N LEU A 108 2.44 -24.28 8.88
CA LEU A 108 2.52 -23.19 9.83
C LEU A 108 1.42 -23.35 10.86
N ARG A 109 1.78 -23.27 12.14
CA ARG A 109 0.85 -23.23 13.26
C ARG A 109 0.69 -21.81 13.75
N PHE A 110 -0.52 -21.28 13.74
CA PHE A 110 -0.74 -19.88 14.12
C PHE A 110 -0.76 -19.70 15.63
N LEU A 111 -0.26 -18.54 16.05
CA LEU A 111 -0.15 -18.15 17.44
C LEU A 111 -1.22 -17.12 17.78
N SER A 112 -1.78 -17.23 18.97
CA SER A 112 -2.72 -16.24 19.49
C SER A 112 -2.01 -14.89 19.65
N PRO A 113 -2.63 -13.77 19.22
CA PRO A 113 -2.02 -12.45 19.34
C PRO A 113 -1.91 -11.96 20.78
N ARG A 114 -2.59 -12.62 21.74
CA ARG A 114 -2.62 -12.20 23.15
C ARG A 114 -1.46 -12.77 23.96
N ASP A 115 -1.15 -14.04 23.76
CA ASP A 115 -0.27 -14.82 24.63
C ASP A 115 0.74 -15.68 23.84
N LEU A 116 0.69 -15.65 22.51
CA LEU A 116 1.60 -16.36 21.61
C LEU A 116 1.58 -17.89 21.76
N HIS A 117 0.54 -18.46 22.38
CA HIS A 117 0.31 -19.89 22.36
C HIS A 117 -0.22 -20.33 21.00
N VAL A 118 0.11 -21.56 20.61
CA VAL A 118 -0.46 -22.16 19.39
C VAL A 118 -1.97 -22.25 19.56
N VAL A 119 -2.69 -21.71 18.58
CA VAL A 119 -4.14 -21.85 18.50
C VAL A 119 -4.43 -23.25 17.96
N PRO A 120 -5.15 -24.12 18.69
CA PRO A 120 -5.54 -25.43 18.19
C PRO A 120 -6.32 -25.31 16.87
N ASP A 121 -6.08 -26.24 15.96
CA ASP A 121 -6.79 -26.37 14.67
C ASP A 121 -6.61 -25.20 13.69
N LEU A 122 -5.81 -24.18 14.02
CA LEU A 122 -5.45 -23.09 13.12
C LEU A 122 -4.06 -23.32 12.54
N GLU A 123 -4.03 -24.06 11.44
CA GLU A 123 -2.82 -24.35 10.67
C GLU A 123 -3.01 -23.97 9.19
N ALA A 124 -1.90 -23.70 8.50
CA ALA A 124 -1.90 -23.53 7.04
C ALA A 124 -0.68 -24.21 6.43
N GLU A 125 -0.83 -24.67 5.19
CA GLU A 125 0.28 -25.15 4.37
C GLU A 125 0.67 -24.09 3.35
N VAL A 126 1.97 -23.82 3.23
CA VAL A 126 2.47 -22.93 2.17
C VAL A 126 2.34 -23.67 0.83
N VAL A 127 1.60 -23.09 -0.11
CA VAL A 127 1.44 -23.61 -1.47
C VAL A 127 2.03 -22.64 -2.48
N VAL A 128 2.37 -23.15 -3.67
CA VAL A 128 2.70 -22.30 -4.82
C VAL A 128 1.38 -21.83 -5.42
N LEU A 129 1.23 -20.52 -5.62
CA LEU A 129 0.14 -19.99 -6.42
C LEU A 129 0.51 -20.19 -7.90
N GLU A 130 -0.36 -20.86 -8.66
CA GLU A 130 -0.29 -20.93 -10.13
C GLU A 130 -0.66 -19.59 -10.78
#